data_AF-A0A3N9SHN6-F1
#
_entry.id   AF-A0A3N9SHN6-F1
#
_cell.length_a   1.000
_cell.length_b   1.000
_cell.length_c   1.000
_cell.angle_alpha   90.00
_cell.angle_beta   90.00
_cell.angle_gamma   90.00
#
_symmetry.space_group_name_H-M   'P 1'
#
loop_
_entity.id
_entity.type
_entity.pdbx_description
1 polymer ?
#
loop_
_entity_poly.entity_id
_entity_poly.type
_entity_poly.pdbx_seq_one_letter_code
_entity_poly.pdbx_strand_id
1 'polypeptide(L)'
;MNTTIRAETGSDRQGFWTDHAVVMRREAADGLFHGFAALHSGSFADMVRLVSRMPADERAALVIEKAGDRQYNPAEIAALVSRADFPA
;
A
#
# COMPACT_ATOMS: atom_id res chain seq x y z
N MET A 1 -40.94 5.16 -1.91
CA MET A 1 -40.32 4.13 -1.05
C MET A 1 -38.87 3.97 -1.51
N ASN A 2 -37.83 4.51 -0.85
CA ASN A 2 -37.15 4.01 0.37
C ASN A 2 -36.82 2.51 0.23
N THR A 3 -35.60 1.96 0.29
CA THR A 3 -34.24 2.35 0.74
C THR A 3 -33.35 1.10 0.46
N THR A 4 -32.05 1.16 0.15
CA THR A 4 -30.93 1.28 1.08
C THR A 4 -29.67 0.93 0.27
N ILE A 5 -28.66 1.79 0.34
CA ILE A 5 -27.28 1.46 -0.05
C ILE A 5 -26.83 0.31 0.85
N ARG A 6 -26.74 -0.91 0.32
CA ARG A 6 -26.10 -2.02 1.01
C ARG A 6 -24.60 -1.90 0.77
N ALA A 7 -23.95 -1.01 1.51
CA ALA A 7 -22.53 -1.14 1.76
C ALA A 7 -22.35 -2.39 2.62
N GLU A 8 -21.89 -3.46 2.01
CA GLU A 8 -21.47 -4.68 2.68
C GLU A 8 -20.19 -4.42 3.48
N THR A 9 -20.31 -3.73 4.63
CA THR A 9 -19.22 -3.39 5.58
C THR A 9 -18.67 -4.61 6.33
N GLY A 10 -18.53 -5.76 5.66
CA GLY A 10 -17.95 -6.99 6.18
C GLY A 10 -16.65 -7.41 5.49
N SER A 11 -16.41 -6.95 4.25
CA SER A 11 -15.31 -7.40 3.39
C SER A 11 -14.21 -6.36 3.19
N ASP A 12 -14.44 -5.10 3.57
CA ASP A 12 -13.53 -3.97 3.25
C ASP A 12 -12.15 -4.12 3.86
N ARG A 13 -12.05 -4.74 5.04
CA ARG A 13 -10.79 -4.80 5.80
C ARG A 13 -9.82 -5.84 5.26
N GLN A 14 -10.30 -7.02 4.86
CA GLN A 14 -9.47 -8.00 4.15
C GLN A 14 -9.20 -7.53 2.73
N GLY A 15 -10.22 -6.99 2.04
CA GLY A 15 -10.08 -6.41 0.71
C GLY A 15 -9.00 -5.33 0.64
N PHE A 16 -8.92 -4.47 1.65
CA PHE A 16 -7.89 -3.42 1.75
C PHE A 16 -6.46 -3.97 1.74
N TRP A 17 -6.21 -5.08 2.43
CA TRP A 17 -4.88 -5.69 2.56
C TRP A 17 -4.53 -6.60 1.37
N THR A 18 -5.52 -7.25 0.78
CA THR A 18 -5.38 -8.08 -0.43
C THR A 18 -5.37 -7.25 -1.72
N ASP A 19 -5.66 -5.96 -1.62
CA ASP A 19 -5.68 -5.04 -2.75
C ASP A 19 -4.31 -4.96 -3.43
N HIS A 20 -4.33 -4.76 -4.75
CA HIS A 20 -3.11 -4.67 -5.53
C HIS A 20 -2.30 -3.44 -5.13
N ALA A 21 -1.00 -3.62 -4.89
CA ALA A 21 -0.09 -2.56 -4.52
C ALA A 21 1.25 -2.72 -5.21
N VAL A 22 1.92 -1.60 -5.43
CA VAL A 22 3.20 -1.52 -6.12
C VAL A 22 4.17 -0.70 -5.27
N VAL A 23 5.34 -1.26 -5.00
CA VAL A 23 6.46 -0.56 -4.38
C VAL A 23 7.30 0.07 -5.49
N MET A 24 7.59 1.35 -5.37
CA MET A 24 8.47 2.08 -6.27
C MET A 24 9.31 3.10 -5.48
N ARG A 25 10.37 3.63 -6.10
CA ARG A 25 11.14 4.71 -5.47
C ARG A 25 10.38 6.01 -5.58
N ARG A 26 10.49 6.86 -4.54
CA ARG A 26 9.90 8.20 -4.53
C ARG A 26 10.30 9.03 -5.74
N GLU A 27 11.57 8.96 -6.13
CA GLU A 27 12.09 9.67 -7.32
C GLU A 27 11.42 9.21 -8.61
N ALA A 28 10.96 7.97 -8.65
CA ALA A 28 10.39 7.38 -9.83
C ALA A 28 8.86 7.48 -9.89
N ALA A 29 8.21 7.64 -8.73
CA ALA A 29 6.79 8.00 -8.63
C ALA A 29 6.50 9.41 -9.18
N ASP A 30 7.48 10.32 -9.13
CA ASP A 30 7.37 11.68 -9.69
C ASP A 30 7.82 11.76 -11.16
N GLY A 31 8.47 10.70 -11.67
CA GLY A 31 9.06 10.65 -12.99
C GLY A 31 8.06 10.22 -14.09
N LEU A 32 8.34 10.62 -15.33
CA LEU A 32 7.58 10.21 -16.52
C LEU A 32 7.59 8.69 -16.80
N PHE A 33 8.45 7.92 -16.12
CA PHE A 33 8.60 6.48 -16.29
C PHE A 33 7.98 5.66 -15.14
N HIS A 34 6.83 6.11 -14.61
CA HIS A 34 6.08 5.47 -13.53
C HIS A 34 5.95 3.93 -13.69
N GLY A 35 5.61 3.47 -14.90
CA GLY A 35 5.40 2.04 -15.18
C GLY A 35 6.66 1.17 -15.19
N PHE A 36 7.86 1.74 -15.38
CA PHE A 36 9.13 0.99 -15.38
C PHE A 36 9.82 0.95 -14.02
N ALA A 37 9.37 1.78 -13.08
CA ALA A 37 10.01 1.93 -11.78
C ALA A 37 9.32 1.17 -10.64
N ALA A 38 8.26 0.42 -10.97
CA ALA A 38 7.68 -0.59 -10.10
C ALA A 38 8.74 -1.64 -9.76
N LEU A 39 9.27 -1.58 -8.53
CA LEU A 39 10.26 -2.54 -8.03
C LEU A 39 9.61 -3.88 -7.68
N HIS A 40 8.44 -3.82 -7.06
CA HIS A 40 7.64 -4.99 -6.67
C HIS A 40 6.16 -4.66 -6.84
N SER A 41 5.38 -5.65 -7.25
CA SER A 41 3.92 -5.59 -7.35
C SER A 41 3.32 -6.82 -6.69
N GLY A 42 2.31 -6.62 -5.84
CA GLY A 42 1.69 -7.71 -5.09
C GLY A 42 0.49 -7.21 -4.28
N SER A 43 0.17 -7.89 -3.19
CA SER A 43 -0.86 -7.41 -2.26
C SER A 43 -0.30 -6.32 -1.34
N PHE A 44 -1.15 -5.38 -0.93
CA PHE A 44 -0.77 -4.28 -0.05
C PHE A 44 -0.10 -4.78 1.25
N ALA A 45 -0.64 -5.83 1.87
CA ALA A 45 -0.02 -6.44 3.05
C ALA A 45 1.39 -6.97 2.77
N ASP A 46 1.61 -7.66 1.64
CA ASP A 46 2.92 -8.19 1.30
C ASP A 46 3.94 -7.08 1.04
N MET A 47 3.52 -6.02 0.34
CA MET A 47 4.36 -4.84 0.09
C MET A 47 4.75 -4.13 1.39
N VAL A 48 3.80 -3.94 2.31
CA VAL A 48 4.07 -3.36 3.63
C VAL A 48 5.05 -4.24 4.43
N ARG A 49 4.89 -5.58 4.39
CA ARG A 49 5.86 -6.52 5.01
C ARG A 49 7.24 -6.45 4.37
N LEU A 50 7.30 -6.30 3.05
CA LEU A 50 8.56 -6.21 2.32
C LEU A 50 9.32 -4.94 2.71
N VAL A 51 8.65 -3.78 2.68
CA VAL A 51 9.23 -2.49 3.08
C VAL A 51 9.59 -2.46 4.57
N SER A 52 8.82 -3.12 5.44
CA SER A 52 9.11 -3.23 6.87
C SER A 52 10.38 -4.05 7.16
N ARG A 53 10.70 -5.05 6.31
CA ARG A 53 11.93 -5.86 6.41
C ARG A 53 13.17 -5.14 5.89
N MET A 54 13.01 -4.05 5.16
CA MET A 54 14.11 -3.24 4.63
C MET A 54 14.69 -2.30 5.69
N PRO A 55 15.98 -1.91 5.57
CA PRO A 55 16.60 -0.94 6.47
C PRO A 55 15.91 0.43 6.36
N ALA A 56 15.98 1.20 7.46
CA ALA A 56 15.25 2.46 7.60
C ALA A 56 15.60 3.51 6.52
N ASP A 57 16.85 3.50 6.07
CA ASP A 57 17.38 4.38 5.03
C ASP A 57 16.77 4.06 3.66
N GLU A 58 16.74 2.78 3.29
CA GLU A 58 16.22 2.33 2.00
C GLU A 58 14.71 2.49 1.92
N ARG A 59 13.98 2.12 2.98
CA ARG A 59 12.52 2.33 3.01
C ARG A 59 12.15 3.81 2.93
N ALA A 60 12.97 4.74 3.44
CA ALA A 60 12.69 6.17 3.37
C ALA A 60 12.62 6.71 1.93
N ALA A 61 13.28 6.03 0.99
CA ALA A 61 13.26 6.33 -0.43
C ALA A 61 12.17 5.57 -1.21
N LEU A 62 11.39 4.70 -0.55
CA LEU A 62 10.35 3.86 -1.16
C LEU A 62 8.96 4.37 -0.84
N VAL A 63 8.06 4.27 -1.81
CA VAL A 63 6.64 4.56 -1.69
C VAL A 63 5.83 3.34 -2.15
N ILE A 64 4.69 3.11 -1.50
CA ILE A 64 3.73 2.06 -1.90
C ILE A 64 2.52 2.73 -2.53
N GLU A 65 2.24 2.43 -3.78
CA GLU A 65 1.02 2.82 -4.46
C GLU A 65 -0.01 1.69 -4.36
N LYS A 66 -1.19 1.99 -3.81
CA LYS A 66 -2.31 1.05 -3.67
C LYS A 66 -3.33 1.31 -4.78
N ALA A 67 -3.68 0.25 -5.53
CA ALA A 67 -4.60 0.22 -6.67
C ALA A 67 -4.40 1.30 -7.74
N GLY A 68 -3.26 1.99 -7.77
CA GLY A 68 -3.06 3.18 -8.62
C GLY A 68 -3.87 4.40 -8.19
N ASP A 69 -4.49 4.37 -7.00
CA ASP A 69 -5.35 5.43 -6.47
C ASP A 69 -4.64 6.25 -5.40
N ARG A 70 -3.95 5.56 -4.48
CA ARG A 70 -3.34 6.21 -3.30
C ARG A 70 -1.91 5.77 -3.05
N GLN A 71 -1.02 6.75 -2.92
CA GLN A 71 0.36 6.53 -2.53
C GLN A 71 0.53 6.66 -1.01
N TYR A 72 1.32 5.75 -0.44
CA TYR A 72 1.68 5.68 0.96
C TYR A 72 3.17 5.90 1.12
N ASN A 73 3.50 6.90 1.94
CA ASN A 73 4.86 7.23 2.31
C ASN A 73 5.41 6.25 3.34
N PRO A 74 6.73 6.12 3.49
CA PRO A 74 7.34 5.17 4.42
C PRO A 74 7.00 5.44 5.89
N ALA A 75 6.76 6.70 6.26
CA ALA A 75 6.25 7.05 7.59
C ALA A 75 4.83 6.48 7.81
N GLU A 76 3.95 6.58 6.82
CA GLU A 76 2.59 6.02 6.87
C GLU A 76 2.65 4.48 6.90
N ILE A 77 3.54 3.87 6.11
CA ILE A 77 3.75 2.42 6.08
C ILE A 77 4.21 1.93 7.45
N ALA A 78 5.14 2.64 8.10
CA ALA A 78 5.58 2.30 9.45
C ALA A 78 4.42 2.38 10.47
N ALA A 79 3.58 3.42 10.37
CA ALA A 79 2.37 3.53 11.19
C ALA A 79 1.35 2.41 10.91
N LEU A 80 1.24 1.96 9.65
CA LEU A 80 0.38 0.85 9.25
C LEU A 80 0.86 -0.50 9.79
N VAL A 81 2.17 -0.74 9.85
CA VAL A 81 2.75 -1.95 10.47
C VAL A 81 2.46 -1.99 11.97
N SER A 82 2.50 -0.84 12.65
CA SER A 82 2.15 -0.75 14.08
C SER A 82 0.65 -0.86 14.35
N ARG A 83 -0.19 -0.91 13.31
CA ARG A 83 -1.64 -0.98 13.47
C ARG A 83 -2.05 -2.39 13.85
N ALA A 84 -2.91 -2.52 14.87
CA ALA A 84 -3.45 -3.82 15.32
C ALA A 84 -4.30 -4.55 14.25
N ASP A 85 -4.69 -3.85 13.19
CA ASP A 85 -5.42 -4.40 12.04
C ASP A 85 -4.50 -5.06 10.99
N PHE A 86 -3.17 -5.01 11.16
CA PHE A 86 -2.22 -5.59 10.22
C PHE A 86 -2.27 -7.13 10.27
N PRO A 87 -2.51 -7.83 9.16
CA PRO A 87 -2.49 -9.29 9.15
C PRO A 87 -1.08 -9.77 9.55
N ALA A 88 -1.01 -10.70 10.50
CA ALA A 88 0.22 -11.33 10.99
C ALA A 88 0.79 -12.37 10.01
#